data_AF-A0A7S2W6W5-F1
#
_entry.id   AF-A0A7S2W6W5-F1
#
_cell.length_a   1.000
_cell.length_b   1.000
_cell.length_c   1.000
_cell.angle_alpha   90.00
_cell.angle_beta   90.00
_cell.angle_gamma   90.00
#
_symmetry.space_group_name_H-M   'P 1'
#
loop_
_entity.id
_entity.type
_entity.pdbx_description
1 polymer ?
#
loop_
_entity_poly.entity_id
_entity_poly.type
_entity_poly.pdbx_seq_one_letter_code
_entity_poly.pdbx_strand_id
1 'polypeptide(L)'
;MKLLNTAVALFLASSTVSAFVVPSGPAFCRNGVIVKGIMDSPTDKNVSMLETEYESGAANTEFAKKYGHLKGAKIRTVSEAFAEFTDIVGSPVNAVYKNMITDIVSTTHLMVSNARFKRDAVWSLGIVSSLNLLLKNYPEPEQAKQIKSALFECMFMDEAEVLAEAKSIEDWAQGKTKDDVLAELKGEGSSPIAAIAKAAKNDEFWMYSRFFGLGLVKVMENVGVEFTPDDVYPVMEQWLGTMGKSHFTASSDSDTYFKIRNKLELMETMMKEIEIREKKRMAERLENKAEMAILAAEREEEMAKETKKEKDEKEEKSKTVEP
;
A
#
# COMPACT_ATOMS: atom_id res chain seq x y z
N MET A 1 0.33 63.50 23.82
CA MET A 1 1.77 63.88 23.77
C MET A 1 2.52 62.62 23.36
N LYS A 2 2.80 62.44 22.05
CA LYS A 2 4.11 62.62 21.40
C LYS A 2 5.19 61.71 22.03
N LEU A 3 5.52 60.59 21.39
CA LEU A 3 6.53 60.39 20.32
C LEU A 3 7.94 60.16 20.90
N LEU A 4 8.48 58.95 20.68
CA LEU A 4 9.74 58.63 19.97
C LEU A 4 10.04 57.14 20.20
N ASN A 5 9.99 56.29 19.16
CA ASN A 5 11.09 55.93 18.25
C ASN A 5 12.19 55.07 18.91
N THR A 6 12.04 53.75 18.80
CA THR A 6 13.17 52.85 18.56
C THR A 6 12.66 51.60 17.83
N ALA A 7 13.03 51.50 16.56
CA ALA A 7 12.74 50.39 15.68
C ALA A 7 13.67 49.22 15.97
N VAL A 8 13.12 48.03 16.19
CA VAL A 8 13.83 46.75 16.08
C VAL A 8 13.02 45.87 15.14
N ALA A 9 13.47 45.80 13.90
CA ALA A 9 12.90 44.96 12.87
C ALA A 9 13.29 43.50 13.13
N LEU A 10 12.34 42.68 13.59
CA LEU A 10 12.49 41.23 13.63
C LEU A 10 11.87 40.65 12.36
N PHE A 11 12.72 40.39 11.37
CA PHE A 11 12.32 39.77 10.10
C PHE A 11 11.99 38.29 10.34
N LEU A 12 10.72 37.94 10.20
CA LEU A 12 10.25 36.58 9.99
C LEU A 12 10.71 36.10 8.60
N ALA A 13 11.74 35.27 8.57
CA ALA A 13 12.12 34.54 7.36
C ALA A 13 11.30 33.25 7.26
N SER A 14 10.10 33.37 6.69
CA SER A 14 9.38 32.25 6.10
C SER A 14 10.09 31.84 4.80
N SER A 15 10.71 30.67 4.77
CA SER A 15 11.25 30.07 3.55
C SER A 15 10.10 29.59 2.64
N THR A 16 9.57 30.51 1.83
CA THR A 16 8.80 30.16 0.64
C THR A 16 9.74 30.26 -0.57
N VAL A 17 10.23 29.12 -1.05
CA VAL A 17 10.98 29.07 -2.30
C VAL A 17 9.96 29.11 -3.44
N SER A 18 9.69 30.33 -3.94
CA SER A 18 9.01 30.54 -5.22
C SER A 18 10.05 30.58 -6.33
N ALA A 19 9.96 29.65 -7.29
CA ALA A 19 10.91 29.42 -8.37
C ALA A 19 10.75 30.37 -9.58
N PHE A 20 10.17 31.56 -9.39
CA PHE A 20 10.01 32.57 -10.45
C PHE A 20 10.60 33.91 -10.02
N VAL A 21 11.93 34.00 -10.02
CA VAL A 21 12.66 35.27 -10.10
C VAL A 21 13.79 35.11 -11.12
N VAL A 22 13.73 35.92 -12.17
CA VAL A 22 14.72 36.02 -13.24
C VAL A 22 16.01 36.65 -12.69
N PRO A 23 17.20 36.05 -12.88
CA PRO A 23 18.44 36.78 -12.72
C PRO A 23 18.79 37.48 -14.03
N SER A 24 18.72 38.80 -14.01
CA SER A 24 19.36 39.68 -15.00
C SER A 24 20.88 39.68 -14.80
N GLY A 25 21.63 39.11 -15.75
CA GLY A 25 23.11 39.07 -15.80
C GLY A 25 23.59 38.44 -17.13
N PRO A 26 24.78 38.81 -17.65
CA PRO A 26 24.96 39.14 -19.06
C PRO A 26 24.86 37.95 -20.02
N ALA A 27 24.18 38.19 -21.14
CA ALA A 27 24.13 37.29 -22.28
C ALA A 27 25.53 37.07 -22.86
N PHE A 28 26.03 35.85 -22.74
CA PHE A 28 27.19 35.41 -23.50
C PHE A 28 26.71 35.02 -24.91
N CYS A 29 26.58 36.02 -25.79
CA CYS A 29 26.36 35.77 -27.21
C CYS A 29 27.65 35.19 -27.80
N ARG A 30 27.70 33.86 -27.99
CA ARG A 30 28.74 33.23 -28.80
C ARG A 30 28.41 33.55 -30.27
N ASN A 31 28.97 34.63 -30.80
CA ASN A 31 28.96 34.89 -32.23
C ASN A 31 29.72 33.75 -32.93
N GLY A 32 28.97 32.82 -33.53
CA GLY A 32 29.50 31.89 -34.51
C GLY A 32 29.83 32.66 -35.78
N VAL A 33 31.11 32.95 -35.99
CA VAL A 33 31.60 33.36 -37.31
C VAL A 33 31.49 32.13 -38.21
N ILE A 34 30.57 32.16 -39.17
CA ILE A 34 30.57 31.22 -40.29
C ILE A 34 31.76 31.60 -41.17
N VAL A 35 32.91 30.95 -40.97
CA VAL A 35 34.01 30.97 -41.95
C VAL A 35 33.59 30.04 -43.09
N LYS A 36 32.95 30.63 -44.11
CA LYS A 36 32.60 29.93 -45.33
C LYS A 36 33.83 29.89 -46.23
N GLY A 37 34.38 28.69 -46.41
CA GLY A 37 35.41 28.41 -47.40
C GLY A 37 36.82 28.35 -46.80
N ILE A 38 37.29 27.13 -46.59
CA ILE A 38 38.66 26.61 -46.74
C ILE A 38 38.64 25.30 -45.96
N MET A 39 38.47 24.19 -46.68
CA MET A 39 38.99 22.84 -46.37
C MET A 39 38.17 21.82 -47.17
N ASP A 40 38.68 21.53 -48.37
CA ASP A 40 38.24 20.40 -49.19
C ASP A 40 39.16 19.21 -48.81
N SER A 41 38.70 18.35 -47.90
CA SER A 41 39.40 17.10 -47.59
C SER A 41 38.41 15.94 -47.37
N PRO A 42 38.74 14.69 -47.77
CA PRO A 42 37.75 13.61 -47.88
C PRO A 42 37.33 12.99 -46.54
N THR A 43 37.95 13.43 -45.44
CA THR A 43 37.81 12.84 -44.10
C THR A 43 36.55 13.28 -43.35
N ASP A 44 35.86 14.33 -43.79
CA ASP A 44 34.69 14.88 -43.08
C ASP A 44 33.36 14.17 -43.38
N LYS A 45 33.31 13.30 -44.40
CA LYS A 45 32.08 12.52 -44.70
C LYS A 45 31.68 11.59 -43.56
N ASN A 46 32.64 11.16 -42.73
CA ASN A 46 32.37 10.33 -41.56
C ASN A 46 31.89 11.14 -40.34
N VAL A 47 32.06 12.46 -40.34
CA VAL A 47 31.58 13.34 -39.26
C VAL A 47 30.18 13.87 -39.57
N SER A 48 29.81 14.01 -40.86
CA SER A 48 28.48 14.47 -41.27
C SER A 48 27.33 13.47 -41.06
N MET A 49 27.62 12.19 -40.85
CA MET A 49 26.60 11.17 -40.51
C MET A 49 26.29 11.11 -39.00
N LEU A 50 27.00 11.93 -38.21
CA LEU A 50 26.76 12.18 -36.79
C LEU A 50 26.06 13.54 -36.58
N GLU A 51 25.31 13.99 -37.60
CA GLU A 51 24.29 15.02 -37.41
C GLU A 51 23.27 14.48 -36.41
N THR A 52 23.48 14.91 -35.17
CA THR A 52 22.62 14.66 -34.03
C THR A 52 21.28 15.30 -34.38
N GLU A 53 20.21 14.49 -34.44
CA GLU A 53 18.81 14.92 -34.46
C GLU A 53 18.47 15.63 -33.13
N TYR A 54 19.20 16.70 -32.80
CA TYR A 54 18.99 17.48 -31.61
C TYR A 54 17.93 18.55 -31.92
N GLU A 55 16.67 18.23 -31.60
CA GLU A 55 15.63 19.25 -31.47
C GLU A 55 15.92 20.10 -30.23
N SER A 56 15.97 21.43 -30.40
CA SER A 56 16.20 22.35 -29.28
C SER A 56 15.15 22.16 -28.20
N GLY A 57 15.56 21.71 -27.01
CA GLY A 57 14.66 21.40 -25.87
C GLY A 57 14.26 19.93 -25.74
N ALA A 58 14.63 19.05 -26.67
CA ALA A 58 14.54 17.61 -26.50
C ALA A 58 15.78 17.08 -25.75
N ALA A 59 15.58 16.33 -24.67
CA ALA A 59 16.68 15.66 -23.98
C ALA A 59 17.21 14.54 -24.89
N ASN A 60 18.49 14.59 -25.25
CA ASN A 60 19.15 13.50 -26.01
C ASN A 60 19.87 12.54 -25.05
N THR A 61 19.15 12.03 -24.06
CA THR A 61 19.66 11.02 -23.12
C THR A 61 19.17 9.63 -23.54
N GLU A 62 19.88 8.57 -23.15
CA GLU A 62 19.44 7.19 -23.40
C GLU A 62 18.04 6.91 -22.81
N PHE A 63 17.69 7.56 -21.69
CA PHE A 63 16.36 7.52 -21.12
C PHE A 63 15.30 8.13 -22.05
N ALA A 64 15.57 9.29 -22.63
CA ALA A 64 14.65 9.96 -23.56
C ALA A 64 14.55 9.21 -24.89
N LYS A 65 15.62 8.56 -25.36
CA LYS A 65 15.54 7.65 -26.52
C LYS A 65 14.61 6.46 -26.23
N LYS A 66 14.69 5.87 -25.03
CA LYS A 66 13.88 4.71 -24.64
C LYS A 66 12.42 5.05 -24.34
N TYR A 67 12.14 6.17 -23.66
CA TYR A 67 10.81 6.52 -23.14
C TYR A 67 10.23 7.83 -23.67
N GLY A 68 10.94 8.55 -24.54
CA GLY A 68 10.52 9.87 -25.04
C GLY A 68 9.20 9.85 -25.81
N HIS A 69 8.86 8.71 -26.43
CA HIS A 69 7.57 8.50 -27.10
C HIS A 69 6.37 8.57 -26.14
N LEU A 70 6.57 8.43 -24.82
CA LEU A 70 5.53 8.55 -23.80
C LEU A 70 5.35 9.99 -23.30
N LYS A 71 6.18 10.94 -23.76
CA LYS A 71 6.09 12.35 -23.34
C LYS A 71 4.75 12.94 -23.75
N GLY A 72 4.05 13.56 -22.80
CA GLY A 72 2.74 14.19 -23.05
C GLY A 72 1.58 13.19 -23.15
N ALA A 73 1.82 11.90 -22.91
CA ALA A 73 0.75 10.94 -22.77
C ALA A 73 -0.19 11.37 -21.63
N LYS A 74 -1.50 11.36 -21.89
CA LYS A 74 -2.51 11.65 -20.87
C LYS A 74 -2.65 10.41 -19.98
N ILE A 75 -1.96 10.44 -18.84
CA ILE A 75 -2.04 9.39 -17.83
C ILE A 75 -3.19 9.70 -16.88
N ARG A 76 -3.94 8.67 -16.51
CA ARG A 76 -5.01 8.76 -15.50
C ARG A 76 -4.43 9.27 -14.17
N THR A 77 -5.17 10.13 -13.49
CA THR A 77 -4.79 10.66 -12.17
C THR A 77 -5.10 9.66 -11.06
N VAL A 78 -4.47 9.82 -9.90
CA VAL A 78 -4.73 8.97 -8.72
C VAL A 78 -6.20 9.06 -8.30
N SER A 79 -6.80 10.24 -8.36
CA SER A 79 -8.21 10.46 -8.02
C SER A 79 -9.17 9.78 -8.98
N GLU A 80 -8.86 9.75 -10.28
CA GLU A 80 -9.66 9.03 -11.27
C GLU A 80 -9.57 7.51 -11.03
N ALA A 81 -8.37 6.98 -10.76
CA ALA A 81 -8.20 5.57 -10.40
C ALA A 81 -8.96 5.18 -9.13
N PHE A 82 -8.95 6.07 -8.13
CA PHE A 82 -9.63 5.83 -6.86
C PHE A 82 -11.15 5.96 -6.96
N ALA A 83 -11.66 6.85 -7.82
CA ALA A 83 -13.08 6.95 -8.13
C ALA A 83 -13.57 5.63 -8.75
N GLU A 84 -12.87 5.14 -9.77
CA GLU A 84 -13.17 3.86 -10.42
C GLU A 84 -13.10 2.68 -9.45
N PHE A 85 -12.08 2.63 -8.59
CA PHE A 85 -12.00 1.64 -7.50
C PHE A 85 -13.23 1.68 -6.59
N THR A 86 -13.67 2.87 -6.18
CA THR A 86 -14.83 3.03 -5.30
C THR A 86 -16.12 2.62 -6.00
N ASP A 87 -16.24 2.92 -7.30
CA ASP A 87 -17.38 2.54 -8.12
C ASP A 87 -17.49 1.01 -8.28
N ILE A 88 -16.36 0.32 -8.50
CA ILE A 88 -16.32 -1.16 -8.61
C ILE A 88 -16.62 -1.84 -7.27
N VAL A 89 -16.08 -1.32 -6.15
CA VAL A 89 -16.36 -1.88 -4.81
C VAL A 89 -17.83 -1.64 -4.41
N GLY A 90 -18.44 -0.54 -4.85
CA GLY A 90 -19.87 -0.25 -4.69
C GLY A 90 -20.37 -0.12 -3.24
N SER A 91 -19.49 -0.26 -2.25
CA SER A 91 -19.80 -0.30 -0.83
C SER A 91 -18.74 0.47 -0.02
N PRO A 92 -19.12 1.15 1.07
CA PRO A 92 -18.16 1.86 1.89
C PRO A 92 -17.15 0.89 2.52
N VAL A 93 -15.87 1.17 2.33
CA VAL A 93 -14.78 0.44 2.99
C VAL A 93 -14.81 0.73 4.49
N ASN A 94 -14.66 -0.32 5.32
CA ASN A 94 -14.56 -0.19 6.77
C ASN A 94 -13.51 0.89 7.18
N ALA A 95 -13.93 1.80 8.07
CA ALA A 95 -13.13 2.95 8.47
C ALA A 95 -11.73 2.59 9.02
N VAL A 96 -11.61 1.44 9.69
CA VAL A 96 -10.34 0.95 10.24
C VAL A 96 -9.31 0.64 9.13
N TYR A 97 -9.79 0.14 7.99
CA TYR A 97 -8.94 -0.26 6.85
C TYR A 97 -8.82 0.81 5.77
N LYS A 98 -9.71 1.82 5.77
CA LYS A 98 -9.81 2.84 4.73
C LYS A 98 -8.47 3.49 4.38
N ASN A 99 -7.69 3.88 5.38
CA ASN A 99 -6.39 4.54 5.14
C ASN A 99 -5.38 3.60 4.46
N MET A 100 -5.34 2.32 4.85
CA MET A 100 -4.42 1.34 4.27
C MET A 100 -4.84 0.96 2.85
N ILE A 101 -6.15 0.84 2.59
CA ILE A 101 -6.68 0.55 1.25
C ILE A 101 -6.44 1.75 0.32
N THR A 102 -6.64 2.97 0.80
CA THR A 102 -6.37 4.18 0.01
C THR A 102 -4.88 4.29 -0.32
N ASP A 103 -3.99 3.99 0.63
CA ASP A 103 -2.53 4.00 0.42
C ASP A 103 -2.11 2.94 -0.61
N ILE A 104 -2.62 1.71 -0.52
CA ILE A 104 -2.24 0.65 -1.44
C ILE A 104 -2.74 0.90 -2.86
N VAL A 105 -3.97 1.39 -3.04
CA VAL A 105 -4.52 1.75 -4.36
C VAL A 105 -3.73 2.90 -4.97
N SER A 106 -3.50 3.97 -4.20
CA SER A 106 -2.79 5.15 -4.71
C SER A 106 -1.32 4.85 -5.03
N THR A 107 -0.62 4.11 -4.17
CA THR A 107 0.77 3.69 -4.40
C THR A 107 0.87 2.76 -5.60
N THR A 108 -0.06 1.80 -5.75
CA THR A 108 -0.10 0.90 -6.92
C THR A 108 -0.25 1.71 -8.20
N HIS A 109 -1.18 2.67 -8.24
CA HIS A 109 -1.37 3.55 -9.40
C HIS A 109 -0.09 4.29 -9.79
N LEU A 110 0.60 4.90 -8.81
CA LEU A 110 1.85 5.64 -9.04
C LEU A 110 2.99 4.75 -9.55
N MET A 111 3.00 3.47 -9.17
CA MET A 111 3.98 2.52 -9.69
C MET A 111 3.65 2.12 -11.13
N VAL A 112 2.42 1.69 -11.40
CA VAL A 112 2.03 1.17 -12.72
C VAL A 112 2.00 2.26 -13.80
N SER A 113 1.76 3.51 -13.41
CA SER A 113 1.80 4.66 -14.31
C SER A 113 3.23 5.13 -14.66
N ASN A 114 4.26 4.60 -13.99
CA ASN A 114 5.64 4.95 -14.31
C ASN A 114 6.09 4.30 -15.62
N ALA A 115 6.68 5.08 -16.53
CA ALA A 115 7.19 4.58 -17.80
C ALA A 115 8.21 3.44 -17.67
N ARG A 116 8.96 3.38 -16.56
CA ARG A 116 9.97 2.34 -16.30
C ARG A 116 9.38 1.06 -15.71
N PHE A 117 8.13 1.10 -15.26
CA PHE A 117 7.51 -0.03 -14.59
C PHE A 117 7.34 -1.19 -15.56
N LYS A 118 7.78 -2.37 -15.12
CA LYS A 118 7.54 -3.65 -15.78
C LYS A 118 7.06 -4.59 -14.70
N ARG A 119 5.88 -5.18 -14.90
CA ARG A 119 5.37 -6.22 -14.02
C ARG A 119 6.26 -7.45 -14.11
N ASP A 120 6.58 -8.02 -12.96
CA ASP A 120 7.32 -9.27 -12.82
C ASP A 120 6.66 -10.16 -11.76
N ALA A 121 6.97 -11.44 -11.76
CA ALA A 121 6.30 -12.39 -10.87
C ALA A 121 6.64 -12.18 -9.38
N VAL A 122 7.79 -11.58 -9.05
CA VAL A 122 8.16 -11.22 -7.67
C VAL A 122 7.32 -10.03 -7.20
N TRP A 123 7.08 -9.05 -8.06
CA TRP A 123 6.15 -7.96 -7.82
C TRP A 123 4.72 -8.48 -7.59
N SER A 124 4.25 -9.41 -8.42
CA SER A 124 2.93 -10.06 -8.28
C SER A 124 2.80 -10.80 -6.95
N LEU A 125 3.84 -11.54 -6.53
CA LEU A 125 3.89 -12.16 -5.20
C LEU A 125 3.78 -11.13 -4.08
N GLY A 126 4.52 -10.02 -4.19
CA GLY A 126 4.54 -8.99 -3.15
C GLY A 126 3.21 -8.26 -2.97
N ILE A 127 2.54 -7.87 -4.05
CA ILE A 127 1.23 -7.19 -3.96
C ILE A 127 0.14 -8.15 -3.45
N VAL A 128 0.13 -9.40 -3.93
CA VAL A 128 -0.83 -10.42 -3.48
C VAL A 128 -0.62 -10.72 -1.99
N SER A 129 0.63 -10.88 -1.55
CA SER A 129 0.96 -11.14 -0.14
C SER A 129 0.58 -9.96 0.76
N SER A 130 0.80 -8.73 0.29
CA SER A 130 0.41 -7.51 1.02
C SER A 130 -1.11 -7.41 1.17
N LEU A 131 -1.86 -7.71 0.13
CA LEU A 131 -3.33 -7.71 0.16
C LEU A 131 -3.87 -8.84 1.05
N ASN A 132 -3.31 -10.03 0.94
CA ASN A 132 -3.70 -11.16 1.80
C ASN A 132 -3.42 -10.86 3.28
N LEU A 133 -2.29 -10.23 3.60
CA LEU A 133 -1.98 -9.81 4.98
C LEU A 133 -2.97 -8.73 5.46
N LEU A 134 -3.20 -7.69 4.65
CA LEU A 134 -4.08 -6.57 4.99
C LEU A 134 -5.53 -7.04 5.21
N LEU A 135 -6.02 -7.94 4.36
CA LEU A 135 -7.42 -8.34 4.32
C LEU A 135 -7.73 -9.63 5.10
N LYS A 136 -6.71 -10.29 5.68
CA LYS A 136 -6.84 -11.57 6.40
C LYS A 136 -8.01 -11.61 7.40
N ASN A 137 -8.16 -10.53 8.18
CA ASN A 137 -9.16 -10.42 9.24
C ASN A 137 -10.21 -9.34 8.94
N TYR A 138 -10.41 -9.02 7.67
CA TYR A 138 -11.40 -8.03 7.29
C TYR A 138 -12.80 -8.51 7.71
N PRO A 139 -13.66 -7.67 8.34
CA PRO A 139 -14.93 -8.11 8.92
C PRO A 139 -15.89 -8.79 7.93
N GLU A 140 -15.87 -8.36 6.67
CA GLU A 140 -16.73 -8.86 5.59
C GLU A 140 -15.88 -9.58 4.52
N PRO A 141 -15.76 -10.93 4.57
CA PRO A 141 -14.82 -11.65 3.71
C PRO A 141 -15.14 -11.54 2.21
N GLU A 142 -16.42 -11.40 1.84
CA GLU A 142 -16.81 -11.19 0.44
C GLU A 142 -16.44 -9.78 -0.05
N GLN A 143 -16.62 -8.75 0.78
CA GLN A 143 -16.16 -7.40 0.47
C GLN A 143 -14.63 -7.36 0.36
N ALA A 144 -13.91 -8.13 1.18
CA ALA A 144 -12.46 -8.25 1.10
C ALA A 144 -12.00 -8.82 -0.26
N LYS A 145 -12.66 -9.86 -0.77
CA LYS A 145 -12.39 -10.39 -2.12
C LYS A 145 -12.70 -9.33 -3.18
N GLN A 146 -13.84 -8.65 -3.07
CA GLN A 146 -14.20 -7.58 -4.01
C GLN A 146 -13.19 -6.43 -4.01
N ILE A 147 -12.67 -6.02 -2.84
CA ILE A 147 -11.61 -5.00 -2.73
C ILE A 147 -10.34 -5.45 -3.47
N LYS A 148 -9.96 -6.73 -3.33
CA LYS A 148 -8.81 -7.30 -4.03
C LYS A 148 -9.01 -7.31 -5.54
N SER A 149 -10.15 -7.82 -6.03
CA SER A 149 -10.47 -7.84 -7.46
C SER A 149 -10.55 -6.43 -8.04
N ALA A 150 -11.23 -5.51 -7.35
CA ALA A 150 -11.39 -4.12 -7.75
C ALA A 150 -10.06 -3.38 -7.87
N LEU A 151 -9.08 -3.70 -7.03
CA LEU A 151 -7.74 -3.12 -7.11
C LEU A 151 -7.03 -3.52 -8.41
N PHE A 152 -7.14 -4.77 -8.83
CA PHE A 152 -6.51 -5.22 -10.09
C PHE A 152 -7.28 -4.71 -11.30
N GLU A 153 -8.62 -4.78 -11.27
CA GLU A 153 -9.50 -4.31 -12.33
C GLU A 153 -9.28 -2.81 -12.61
N CYS A 154 -9.27 -1.98 -11.56
CA CYS A 154 -9.04 -0.55 -11.73
C CYS A 154 -7.63 -0.23 -12.23
N MET A 155 -6.66 -1.15 -12.13
CA MET A 155 -5.31 -0.98 -12.69
C MET A 155 -5.14 -1.63 -14.07
N PHE A 156 -6.24 -2.06 -14.70
CA PHE A 156 -6.25 -2.79 -15.97
C PHE A 156 -5.42 -4.08 -15.93
N MET A 157 -5.44 -4.77 -14.79
CA MET A 157 -4.75 -6.05 -14.60
C MET A 157 -5.77 -7.18 -14.43
N ASP A 158 -5.46 -8.34 -14.99
CA ASP A 158 -6.20 -9.56 -14.71
C ASP A 158 -5.73 -10.17 -13.38
N GLU A 159 -6.65 -10.27 -12.41
CA GLU A 159 -6.37 -10.90 -11.13
C GLU A 159 -5.87 -12.35 -11.30
N ALA A 160 -6.44 -13.11 -12.24
CA ALA A 160 -6.08 -14.51 -12.43
C ALA A 160 -4.62 -14.67 -12.86
N GLU A 161 -4.14 -13.82 -13.77
CA GLU A 161 -2.74 -13.79 -14.19
C GLU A 161 -1.80 -13.43 -13.03
N VAL A 162 -2.13 -12.38 -12.26
CA VAL A 162 -1.30 -11.92 -11.13
C VAL A 162 -1.21 -13.02 -10.05
N LEU A 163 -2.31 -13.73 -9.79
CA LEU A 163 -2.31 -14.85 -8.84
C LEU A 163 -1.50 -16.05 -9.36
N ALA A 164 -1.59 -16.36 -10.65
CA ALA A 164 -0.80 -17.45 -11.24
C ALA A 164 0.71 -17.16 -11.20
N GLU A 165 1.10 -15.91 -11.50
CA GLU A 165 2.50 -15.46 -11.39
C GLU A 165 3.01 -15.54 -9.95
N ALA A 166 2.24 -15.04 -8.98
CA ALA A 166 2.58 -15.11 -7.57
C ALA A 166 2.79 -16.56 -7.12
N LYS A 167 1.86 -17.45 -7.49
CA LYS A 167 1.93 -18.87 -7.18
C LYS A 167 3.15 -19.55 -7.80
N SER A 168 3.54 -19.18 -9.03
CA SER A 168 4.72 -19.75 -9.68
C SER A 168 6.02 -19.52 -8.89
N ILE A 169 6.17 -18.35 -8.26
CA ILE A 169 7.32 -18.03 -7.41
C ILE A 169 7.21 -18.72 -6.05
N GLU A 170 6.00 -18.77 -5.48
CA GLU A 170 5.74 -19.46 -4.22
C GLU A 170 6.05 -20.96 -4.33
N ASP A 171 5.54 -21.63 -5.37
CA ASP A 171 5.79 -23.05 -5.64
C ASP A 171 7.27 -23.32 -5.93
N TRP A 172 7.95 -22.40 -6.63
CA TRP A 172 9.39 -22.52 -6.89
C TRP A 172 10.24 -22.36 -5.62
N ALA A 173 9.83 -21.49 -4.70
CA ALA A 173 10.55 -21.22 -3.45
C ALA A 173 10.37 -22.35 -2.41
N GLN A 174 9.34 -23.19 -2.54
CA GLN A 174 9.11 -24.31 -1.63
C GLN A 174 10.29 -25.29 -1.59
N GLY A 175 10.80 -25.56 -0.39
CA GLY A 175 11.92 -26.48 -0.18
C GLY A 175 13.29 -25.94 -0.62
N LYS A 176 13.39 -24.66 -0.98
CA LYS A 176 14.66 -23.98 -1.27
C LYS A 176 15.26 -23.38 -0.01
N THR A 177 16.58 -23.24 -0.03
CA THR A 177 17.32 -22.52 0.99
C THR A 177 17.62 -21.08 0.55
N LYS A 178 18.03 -20.23 1.49
CA LYS A 178 18.51 -18.87 1.20
C LYS A 178 19.63 -18.83 0.15
N ASP A 179 20.52 -19.82 0.16
CA ASP A 179 21.68 -19.89 -0.72
C ASP A 179 21.29 -20.33 -2.13
N ASP A 180 20.27 -21.19 -2.25
CA ASP A 180 19.69 -21.57 -3.55
C ASP A 180 19.05 -20.36 -4.25
N VAL A 181 18.32 -19.53 -3.49
CA VAL A 181 17.73 -18.29 -4.02
C VAL A 181 18.82 -17.30 -4.43
N LEU A 182 19.86 -17.15 -3.60
CA LEU A 182 21.01 -16.30 -3.91
C LEU A 182 21.75 -16.76 -5.17
N ALA A 183 21.89 -18.07 -5.39
CA ALA A 183 22.50 -18.61 -6.60
C ALA A 183 21.71 -18.24 -7.86
N GLU A 184 20.38 -18.31 -7.82
CA GLU A 184 19.52 -17.96 -8.96
C GLU A 184 19.48 -16.45 -9.22
N LEU A 185 19.57 -15.62 -8.18
CA LEU A 185 19.68 -14.16 -8.31
C LEU A 185 20.99 -13.71 -9.00
N LYS A 186 21.96 -14.61 -9.20
CA LYS A 186 23.10 -14.34 -10.09
C LYS A 186 22.68 -14.22 -11.55
N GLY A 187 21.52 -14.78 -11.94
CA GLY A 187 20.96 -14.67 -13.29
C GLY A 187 21.54 -15.68 -14.29
N GLU A 188 22.19 -16.73 -13.79
CA GLU A 188 22.81 -17.79 -14.60
C GLU A 188 21.90 -19.02 -14.77
N GLY A 189 20.86 -19.14 -13.94
CA GLY A 189 19.90 -20.25 -13.98
C GLY A 189 18.73 -20.03 -14.94
N SER A 190 17.87 -21.06 -15.03
CA SER A 190 16.63 -21.05 -15.85
C SER A 190 15.37 -20.87 -15.00
N SER A 191 15.50 -20.57 -13.71
CA SER A 191 14.35 -20.34 -12.85
C SER A 191 13.62 -19.03 -13.18
N PRO A 192 12.33 -18.89 -12.78
CA PRO A 192 11.61 -17.63 -12.89
C PRO A 192 12.36 -16.46 -12.21
N ILE A 193 12.97 -16.70 -11.05
CA ILE A 193 13.76 -15.69 -10.33
C ILE A 193 15.04 -15.31 -11.09
N ALA A 194 15.75 -16.29 -11.68
CA ALA A 194 16.95 -15.99 -12.48
C ALA A 194 16.64 -15.16 -13.72
N ALA A 195 15.50 -15.43 -14.39
CA ALA A 195 15.05 -14.63 -15.53
C ALA A 195 14.80 -13.16 -15.12
N ILE A 196 14.13 -12.95 -13.98
CA ILE A 196 13.86 -11.61 -13.43
C ILE A 196 15.17 -10.91 -13.03
N ALA A 197 16.07 -11.62 -12.36
CA ALA A 197 17.37 -11.10 -11.95
C ALA A 197 18.22 -10.68 -13.15
N LYS A 198 18.25 -11.51 -14.21
CA LYS A 198 18.94 -11.21 -15.46
C LYS A 198 18.34 -9.99 -16.17
N ALA A 199 17.01 -9.90 -16.22
CA ALA A 199 16.32 -8.74 -16.80
C ALA A 199 16.64 -7.45 -16.04
N ALA A 200 16.66 -7.49 -14.70
CA ALA A 200 17.00 -6.35 -13.87
C ALA A 200 18.46 -5.93 -14.03
N LYS A 201 19.41 -6.89 -14.09
CA LYS A 201 20.84 -6.63 -14.32
C LYS A 201 21.10 -5.94 -15.66
N ASN A 202 20.42 -6.39 -16.71
CA ASN A 202 20.63 -5.89 -18.07
C ASN A 202 19.89 -4.57 -18.37
N ASP A 203 18.98 -4.11 -17.51
CA ASP A 203 18.28 -2.85 -17.67
C ASP A 203 18.87 -1.78 -16.74
N GLU A 204 19.58 -0.80 -17.33
CA GLU A 204 20.10 0.38 -16.63
C GLU A 204 18.97 1.21 -16.00
N PHE A 205 17.83 1.28 -16.69
CA PHE A 205 16.66 2.03 -16.26
C PHE A 205 15.65 1.17 -15.51
N TRP A 206 16.08 0.02 -14.98
CA TRP A 206 15.25 -0.81 -14.11
C TRP A 206 14.71 0.00 -12.93
N MET A 207 13.42 -0.12 -12.68
CA MET A 207 12.75 0.57 -11.59
C MET A 207 12.48 -0.41 -10.45
N TYR A 208 13.03 -0.08 -9.28
CA TYR A 208 12.61 -0.71 -8.04
C TYR A 208 11.15 -0.36 -7.73
N SER A 209 10.41 -1.35 -7.25
CA SER A 209 9.02 -1.22 -6.82
C SER A 209 8.89 -1.75 -5.40
N ARG A 210 8.08 -1.08 -4.56
CA ARG A 210 7.85 -1.53 -3.18
C ARG A 210 7.42 -2.99 -3.13
N PHE A 211 6.47 -3.39 -3.99
CA PHE A 211 6.00 -4.77 -4.01
C PHE A 211 7.05 -5.76 -4.51
N PHE A 212 8.06 -5.34 -5.27
CA PHE A 212 9.20 -6.21 -5.57
C PHE A 212 9.98 -6.55 -4.30
N GLY A 213 10.28 -5.54 -3.46
CA GLY A 213 10.93 -5.78 -2.17
C GLY A 213 10.09 -6.63 -1.23
N LEU A 214 8.79 -6.38 -1.13
CA LEU A 214 7.88 -7.20 -0.32
C LEU A 214 7.76 -8.63 -0.86
N GLY A 215 7.84 -8.81 -2.18
CA GLY A 215 7.93 -10.12 -2.81
C GLY A 215 9.18 -10.88 -2.37
N LEU A 216 10.34 -10.22 -2.34
CA LEU A 216 11.58 -10.83 -1.81
C LEU A 216 11.46 -11.17 -0.33
N VAL A 217 10.87 -10.29 0.49
CA VAL A 217 10.60 -10.59 1.91
C VAL A 217 9.68 -11.82 2.05
N LYS A 218 8.69 -11.98 1.15
CA LYS A 218 7.85 -13.18 1.14
C LYS A 218 8.62 -14.44 0.72
N VAL A 219 9.54 -14.33 -0.23
CA VAL A 219 10.44 -15.46 -0.57
C VAL A 219 11.33 -15.82 0.61
N MET A 220 11.84 -14.84 1.37
CA MET A 220 12.61 -15.05 2.60
C MET A 220 11.80 -15.83 3.65
N GLU A 221 10.51 -15.52 3.81
CA GLU A 221 9.59 -16.28 4.66
C GLU A 221 9.52 -17.75 4.24
N ASN A 222 9.36 -18.00 2.94
CA ASN A 222 9.17 -19.35 2.40
C ASN A 222 10.43 -20.22 2.53
N VAL A 223 11.62 -19.62 2.54
CA VAL A 223 12.90 -20.33 2.77
C VAL A 223 13.31 -20.36 4.25
N GLY A 224 12.46 -19.87 5.16
CA GLY A 224 12.63 -19.98 6.61
C GLY A 224 13.56 -18.94 7.24
N VAL A 225 13.72 -17.76 6.64
CA VAL A 225 14.41 -16.63 7.29
C VAL A 225 13.50 -16.04 8.36
N GLU A 226 14.04 -15.79 9.56
CA GLU A 226 13.29 -15.15 10.63
C GLU A 226 12.96 -13.69 10.28
N PHE A 227 11.75 -13.25 10.60
CA PHE A 227 11.31 -11.88 10.32
C PHE A 227 11.81 -10.88 11.38
N THR A 228 13.11 -10.81 11.55
CA THR A 228 13.76 -9.76 12.33
C THR A 228 14.54 -8.84 11.38
N PRO A 229 14.68 -7.53 11.69
CA PRO A 229 15.54 -6.64 10.92
C PRO A 229 16.98 -7.16 10.80
N ASP A 230 17.48 -7.78 11.86
CA ASP A 230 18.85 -8.32 11.95
C ASP A 230 19.09 -9.50 10.99
N ASP A 231 18.06 -10.31 10.71
CA ASP A 231 18.14 -11.43 9.78
C ASP A 231 17.78 -11.04 8.34
N VAL A 232 16.83 -10.13 8.15
CA VAL A 232 16.32 -9.76 6.82
C VAL A 232 17.24 -8.79 6.09
N TYR A 233 17.85 -7.82 6.77
CA TYR A 233 18.70 -6.84 6.08
C TYR A 233 19.94 -7.46 5.44
N PRO A 234 20.72 -8.34 6.11
CA PRO A 234 21.90 -8.93 5.49
C PRO A 234 21.54 -9.77 4.26
N VAL A 235 20.41 -10.48 4.32
CA VAL A 235 19.92 -11.28 3.18
C VAL A 235 19.48 -10.36 2.04
N MET A 236 18.74 -9.28 2.33
CA MET A 236 18.31 -8.30 1.33
C MET A 236 19.50 -7.60 0.66
N GLU A 237 20.51 -7.21 1.44
CA GLU A 237 21.76 -6.62 0.95
C GLU A 237 22.49 -7.59 0.02
N GLN A 238 22.62 -8.86 0.41
CA GLN A 238 23.27 -9.88 -0.42
C GLN A 238 22.49 -10.15 -1.71
N TRP A 239 21.17 -10.26 -1.65
CA TRP A 239 20.30 -10.56 -2.79
C TRP A 239 20.30 -9.42 -3.83
N LEU A 240 20.04 -8.19 -3.40
CA LEU A 240 20.06 -7.02 -4.30
C LEU A 240 21.47 -6.64 -4.72
N GLY A 241 22.46 -6.82 -3.85
CA GLY A 241 23.88 -6.64 -4.17
C GLY A 241 24.33 -7.58 -5.29
N THR A 242 23.87 -8.85 -5.26
CA THR A 242 24.11 -9.81 -6.34
C THR A 242 23.49 -9.37 -7.67
N MET A 243 22.37 -8.64 -7.62
CA MET A 243 21.72 -8.02 -8.78
C MET A 243 22.40 -6.72 -9.25
N GLY A 244 23.38 -6.21 -8.51
CA GLY A 244 23.98 -4.90 -8.77
C GLY A 244 23.01 -3.73 -8.56
N LYS A 245 21.99 -3.92 -7.71
CA LYS A 245 20.97 -2.91 -7.40
C LYS A 245 21.09 -2.43 -5.95
N SER A 246 20.59 -1.22 -5.70
CA SER A 246 20.61 -0.64 -4.35
C SER A 246 19.66 -1.38 -3.42
N HIS A 247 20.12 -1.70 -2.21
CA HIS A 247 19.33 -2.39 -1.19
C HIS A 247 18.62 -1.43 -0.21
N PHE A 248 19.06 -0.17 -0.09
CA PHE A 248 18.57 0.77 0.94
C PHE A 248 17.05 0.92 0.95
N THR A 249 16.45 1.10 -0.23
CA THR A 249 14.99 1.23 -0.34
C THR A 249 14.27 -0.05 0.04
N ALA A 250 14.82 -1.22 -0.31
CA ALA A 250 14.23 -2.50 0.03
C ALA A 250 14.30 -2.81 1.53
N SER A 251 15.40 -2.47 2.19
CA SER A 251 15.51 -2.56 3.65
C SER A 251 14.50 -1.62 4.33
N SER A 252 14.37 -0.37 3.85
CA SER A 252 13.36 0.58 4.36
C SER A 252 11.91 0.13 4.14
N ASP A 253 11.62 -0.54 3.02
CA ASP A 253 10.29 -1.10 2.76
C ASP A 253 10.02 -2.32 3.65
N SER A 254 11.04 -3.15 3.94
CA SER A 254 10.92 -4.26 4.90
C SER A 254 10.57 -3.78 6.32
N ASP A 255 11.15 -2.65 6.77
CA ASP A 255 10.78 -2.03 8.05
C ASP A 255 9.33 -1.59 8.10
N THR A 256 8.90 -0.95 7.02
CA THR A 256 7.53 -0.46 6.91
C THR A 256 6.56 -1.64 6.93
N TYR A 257 6.92 -2.73 6.25
CA TYR A 257 6.16 -3.98 6.29
C TYR A 257 6.07 -4.57 7.70
N PHE A 258 7.18 -4.67 8.45
CA PHE A 258 7.15 -5.19 9.82
C PHE A 258 6.30 -4.31 10.75
N LYS A 259 6.41 -2.98 10.63
CA LYS A 259 5.59 -2.03 11.39
C LYS A 259 4.10 -2.20 11.08
N ILE A 260 3.73 -2.35 9.82
CA ILE A 260 2.34 -2.54 9.40
C ILE A 260 1.82 -3.90 9.87
N ARG A 261 2.60 -4.96 9.71
CA ARG A 261 2.27 -6.30 10.20
C ARG A 261 1.99 -6.30 11.70
N ASN A 262 2.89 -5.73 12.51
CA ASN A 262 2.72 -5.63 13.96
C ASN A 262 1.48 -4.81 14.33
N LYS A 263 1.18 -3.74 13.57
CA LYS A 263 -0.04 -2.94 13.77
C LYS A 263 -1.30 -3.74 13.45
N LEU A 264 -1.30 -4.56 12.40
CA LEU A 264 -2.41 -5.43 12.04
C LEU A 264 -2.65 -6.51 13.10
N GLU A 265 -1.59 -7.10 13.65
CA GLU A 265 -1.68 -8.08 14.75
C GLU A 265 -2.21 -7.47 16.06
N LEU A 266 -1.75 -6.26 16.40
CA LEU A 266 -2.29 -5.51 17.54
C LEU A 266 -3.77 -5.15 17.35
N MET A 267 -4.12 -4.70 16.14
CA MET A 267 -5.49 -4.37 15.78
C MET A 267 -6.41 -5.60 15.86
N GLU A 268 -5.94 -6.77 15.40
CA GLU A 268 -6.66 -8.03 15.53
C GLU A 268 -6.94 -8.38 16.99
N THR A 269 -5.92 -8.25 17.85
CA THR A 269 -6.04 -8.53 19.29
C THR A 269 -7.05 -7.58 19.94
N MET A 270 -6.96 -6.27 19.64
CA MET A 270 -7.92 -5.28 20.13
C MET A 270 -9.35 -5.54 19.67
N MET A 271 -9.55 -5.91 18.40
CA MET A 271 -10.88 -6.21 17.85
C MET A 271 -11.50 -7.43 18.56
N LYS A 272 -10.70 -8.49 18.79
CA LYS A 272 -11.13 -9.67 19.55
C LYS A 272 -11.49 -9.31 20.99
N GLU A 273 -10.71 -8.47 21.66
CA GLU A 273 -11.00 -8.02 23.02
C GLU A 273 -12.29 -7.17 23.10
N ILE A 274 -12.52 -6.30 22.12
CA ILE A 274 -13.75 -5.50 22.03
C ILE A 274 -14.95 -6.42 21.82
N GLU A 275 -14.85 -7.39 20.90
CA GLU A 275 -15.93 -8.34 20.64
C GLU A 275 -16.27 -9.17 21.89
N ILE A 276 -15.26 -9.64 22.63
CA ILE A 276 -15.46 -10.35 23.90
C ILE A 276 -16.17 -9.44 24.92
N ARG A 277 -15.75 -8.18 25.03
CA ARG A 277 -16.34 -7.20 25.96
C ARG A 277 -17.79 -6.88 25.58
N GLU A 278 -18.09 -6.75 24.30
CA GLU A 278 -19.44 -6.49 23.81
C GLU A 278 -20.36 -7.68 24.02
N LYS A 279 -19.90 -8.90 23.73
CA LYS A 279 -20.65 -10.14 24.04
C LYS A 279 -20.94 -10.25 25.54
N LYS A 280 -19.96 -9.92 26.39
CA LYS A 280 -20.16 -9.90 27.85
C LYS A 280 -21.21 -8.85 28.27
N ARG A 281 -21.12 -7.62 27.77
CA ARG A 281 -22.12 -6.56 28.05
C ARG A 281 -23.50 -6.91 27.51
N MET A 282 -23.59 -7.57 26.37
CA MET A 282 -24.86 -8.02 25.79
C MET A 282 -25.47 -9.14 26.64
N ALA A 283 -24.66 -10.10 27.10
CA ALA A 283 -25.08 -11.14 28.02
C ALA A 283 -25.59 -10.56 29.35
N GLU A 284 -24.84 -9.66 29.99
CA GLU A 284 -25.26 -8.97 31.22
C GLU A 284 -26.58 -8.21 31.02
N ARG A 285 -26.79 -7.56 29.86
CA ARG A 285 -28.07 -6.88 29.56
C ARG A 285 -29.23 -7.85 29.39
N LEU A 286 -28.99 -9.03 28.82
CA LEU A 286 -30.02 -10.06 28.64
C LEU A 286 -30.34 -10.73 29.98
N GLU A 287 -29.34 -11.01 30.80
CA GLU A 287 -29.48 -11.54 32.16
C GLU A 287 -30.27 -10.57 33.04
N ASN A 288 -29.89 -9.29 33.10
CA ASN A 288 -30.63 -8.28 33.86
C ASN A 288 -32.09 -8.14 33.40
N LYS A 289 -32.38 -8.29 32.10
CA LYS A 289 -33.76 -8.28 31.58
C LYS A 289 -34.53 -9.54 31.99
N ALA A 290 -33.87 -10.70 31.99
CA ALA A 290 -34.47 -11.95 32.43
C ALA A 290 -34.75 -11.94 33.94
N GLU A 291 -33.80 -11.48 34.75
CA GLU A 291 -33.97 -11.30 36.20
C GLU A 291 -35.11 -10.34 36.52
N MET A 292 -35.18 -9.19 35.85
CA MET A 292 -36.28 -8.24 36.04
C MET A 292 -37.63 -8.80 35.61
N ALA A 293 -37.68 -9.67 34.59
CA ALA A 293 -38.90 -10.34 34.16
C ALA A 293 -39.36 -11.42 35.16
N ILE A 294 -38.41 -12.18 35.74
CA ILE A 294 -38.69 -13.16 36.80
C ILE A 294 -39.21 -12.44 38.06
N LEU A 295 -38.54 -11.37 38.50
CA LEU A 295 -38.96 -10.56 39.66
C LEU A 295 -40.32 -9.88 39.46
N ALA A 296 -40.70 -9.56 38.22
CA ALA A 296 -42.02 -9.03 37.91
C ALA A 296 -43.09 -10.14 37.98
N ALA A 297 -42.80 -11.33 37.43
CA ALA A 297 -43.71 -12.47 37.48
C ALA A 297 -43.94 -12.97 38.92
N GLU A 298 -42.89 -13.02 39.75
CA GLU A 298 -43.01 -13.38 41.17
C GLU A 298 -43.87 -12.37 41.94
N ARG A 299 -43.71 -11.06 41.67
CA ARG A 299 -44.55 -10.02 42.27
C ARG A 299 -46.01 -10.11 41.81
N GLU A 300 -46.26 -10.41 40.54
CA GLU A 300 -47.62 -10.62 40.04
C GLU A 300 -48.28 -11.84 40.68
N GLU A 301 -47.54 -12.93 40.88
CA GLU A 301 -48.04 -14.12 41.59
C GLU A 301 -48.34 -13.84 43.06
N GLU A 302 -47.49 -13.09 43.75
CA GLU A 302 -47.68 -12.74 45.16
C GLU A 302 -48.91 -11.83 45.33
N MET A 303 -49.05 -10.80 44.50
CA MET A 303 -50.23 -9.93 44.46
C MET A 303 -51.53 -10.72 44.12
N ALA A 304 -51.44 -11.72 43.25
CA ALA A 304 -52.56 -12.61 42.93
C ALA A 304 -52.95 -13.54 44.10
N LYS A 305 -51.98 -13.98 44.91
CA LYS A 305 -52.23 -14.77 46.13
C LYS A 305 -52.85 -13.92 47.23
N GLU A 306 -52.38 -12.69 47.42
CA GLU A 306 -52.95 -11.75 48.39
C GLU A 306 -54.39 -11.34 48.04
N THR A 307 -54.64 -11.01 46.77
CA THR A 307 -56.01 -10.69 46.31
C THR A 307 -56.98 -11.87 46.41
N LYS A 308 -56.50 -13.11 46.31
CA LYS A 308 -57.31 -14.30 46.60
C LYS A 308 -57.59 -14.43 48.10
N LYS A 309 -56.57 -14.30 48.96
CA LYS A 309 -56.76 -14.31 50.42
C LYS A 309 -57.74 -13.23 50.90
N GLU A 310 -57.63 -12.01 50.39
CA GLU A 310 -58.57 -10.93 50.75
C GLU A 310 -60.01 -11.20 50.29
N LYS A 311 -60.19 -11.88 49.14
CA LYS A 311 -61.52 -12.30 48.68
C LYS A 311 -62.08 -13.40 49.55
N ASP A 312 -61.26 -14.40 49.88
CA ASP A 312 -61.66 -15.52 50.74
C ASP A 312 -62.01 -15.02 52.16
N GLU A 313 -61.24 -14.10 52.74
CA GLU A 313 -61.54 -13.48 54.04
C GLU A 313 -62.81 -12.61 54.02
N LYS A 314 -63.12 -11.95 52.90
CA LYS A 314 -64.36 -11.18 52.73
C LYS A 314 -65.57 -12.09 52.58
N GLU A 315 -65.45 -13.21 51.87
CA GLU A 315 -66.52 -14.20 51.77
C GLU A 315 -66.78 -14.90 53.12
N GLU A 316 -65.73 -15.21 53.88
CA GLU A 316 -65.86 -15.85 55.19
C GLU A 316 -66.51 -14.94 56.25
N LYS A 317 -66.18 -13.63 56.22
CA LYS A 317 -66.87 -12.60 57.01
C LYS A 317 -68.32 -12.36 56.60
N SER A 318 -68.68 -12.60 55.33
CA SER A 318 -70.08 -12.50 54.88
C SER A 318 -70.94 -13.67 55.36
N LYS A 319 -70.35 -14.86 55.57
CA LYS A 319 -71.04 -16.07 56.05
C LYS A 319 -71.19 -16.15 57.58
N THR A 320 -70.43 -15.36 58.34
CA THR A 320 -70.55 -15.29 59.82
C THR A 320 -71.55 -14.25 60.31
N VAL A 321 -72.21 -13.52 59.40
CA VAL A 321 -73.24 -12.51 59.70
C VAL A 321 -74.58 -12.94 59.10
N GLU A 322 -75.07 -14.12 59.46
CA GLU A 322 -76.50 -14.46 59.37
C GLU A 322 -76.90 -15.20 60.66
N PRO A 323 -77.73 -14.61 61.53
CA PRO A 323 -78.40 -15.30 62.64
C PRO A 323 -79.64 -16.09 62.18
#